data_AF-A0A328EMH7-F1
#
_entry.id   AF-A0A328EMH7-F1
#
_cell.length_a   1.000
_cell.length_b   1.000
_cell.length_c   1.000
_cell.angle_alpha   90.00
_cell.angle_beta   90.00
_cell.angle_gamma   90.00
#
_symmetry.space_group_name_H-M   'P 1'
#
loop_
_entity.id
_entity.type
_entity.pdbx_description
1 polymer ?
#
loop_
_entity_poly.entity_id
_entity_poly.type
_entity_poly.pdbx_seq_one_letter_code
_entity_poly.pdbx_strand_id
1 'polypeptide(L)'
;MLNFSFRRTAMNILHPILVALKKAVLLTFVLVVMSANAQYYNIPSGYVKKDTAKGTSIYYNEREGVAVQVVDLDLARLEHLVVRRDKGFGLAYPIVFKNAKKPFSVVNGAFFDDDSTNSEISFPFTPGNDVWISKNEHTKTLCIKDNRAYVFDNGYTNPYYSNRCNFSITLLHPEVDKRSNSNVGRNSMGVINSRKGSEGRFIAFIIGRELTSERIKAIADNWGISRSNLIQGDGSHSAQILSNRFELYGENLVYFRKRKIPHMIGIYPKGNNKATSGDVALFLS
;
A
#
# COMPACT_ATOMS: atom_id res chain seq x y z
N MET A 1 63.68 -2.54 47.37
CA MET A 1 63.10 -3.55 46.46
C MET A 1 61.57 -3.51 46.53
N LEU A 2 60.89 -2.61 45.83
CA LEU A 2 59.40 -2.52 45.88
C LEU A 2 58.72 -2.22 44.53
N ASN A 3 59.46 -2.09 43.43
CA ASN A 3 58.89 -1.57 42.16
C ASN A 3 58.51 -2.63 41.11
N PHE A 4 58.76 -3.92 41.33
CA PHE A 4 58.50 -4.96 40.33
C PHE A 4 57.16 -5.70 40.50
N SER A 5 56.52 -5.61 41.68
CA SER A 5 55.27 -6.35 41.96
C SER A 5 54.02 -5.65 41.39
N PHE A 6 53.95 -4.32 41.45
CA PHE A 6 52.76 -3.56 41.02
C PHE A 6 52.48 -3.61 39.50
N ARG A 7 53.52 -3.72 38.65
CA ARG A 7 53.35 -3.76 37.18
C ARG A 7 52.71 -5.05 36.68
N ARG A 8 52.99 -6.20 37.31
CA ARG A 8 52.40 -7.49 36.91
C ARG A 8 50.92 -7.59 37.28
N THR A 9 50.53 -7.08 38.45
CA THR A 9 49.14 -7.12 38.90
C THR A 9 48.24 -6.18 38.08
N ALA A 10 48.73 -5.00 37.71
CA ALA A 10 48.00 -4.06 36.85
C ALA A 10 47.77 -4.61 35.43
N MET A 11 48.76 -5.30 34.84
CA MET A 11 48.63 -5.93 33.50
C MET A 11 47.63 -7.09 33.49
N ASN A 12 47.55 -7.89 34.57
CA ASN A 12 46.62 -9.02 34.67
C ASN A 12 45.15 -8.58 34.80
N ILE A 13 44.89 -7.35 35.23
CA ILE A 13 43.54 -6.78 35.33
C ILE A 13 43.17 -5.98 34.08
N LEU A 14 44.13 -5.23 33.49
CA LEU A 14 43.87 -4.43 32.29
C LEU A 14 43.55 -5.27 31.05
N HIS A 15 44.22 -6.40 30.87
CA HIS A 15 44.06 -7.24 29.67
C HIS A 15 42.63 -7.81 29.50
N PRO A 16 42.01 -8.45 30.52
CA PRO A 16 40.64 -8.94 30.39
C PRO A 16 39.61 -7.81 30.23
N ILE A 17 39.83 -6.64 30.83
CA ILE A 17 38.97 -5.45 30.65
C ILE A 17 39.06 -4.96 29.20
N LEU A 18 40.27 -4.87 28.63
CA LEU A 18 40.46 -4.43 27.24
C LEU A 18 39.85 -5.41 26.23
N VAL A 19 39.95 -6.71 26.50
CA VAL A 19 39.32 -7.76 25.68
C VAL A 19 37.80 -7.70 25.78
N ALA A 20 37.24 -7.49 26.97
CA ALA A 20 35.80 -7.30 27.16
C ALA A 20 35.29 -6.04 26.45
N LEU A 21 36.04 -4.93 26.51
CA LEU A 21 35.68 -3.68 25.82
C LEU A 21 35.69 -3.85 24.29
N LYS A 22 36.70 -4.53 23.73
CA LYS A 22 36.76 -4.85 22.30
C LYS A 22 35.58 -5.73 21.85
N LYS A 23 35.22 -6.74 22.65
CA LYS A 23 34.06 -7.61 22.38
C LYS A 23 32.75 -6.83 22.47
N ALA A 24 32.59 -5.95 23.45
CA ALA A 24 31.42 -5.10 23.59
C ALA A 24 31.27 -4.14 22.41
N VAL A 25 32.35 -3.45 22.02
CA VAL A 25 32.34 -2.55 20.84
C VAL A 25 32.00 -3.32 19.57
N LEU A 26 32.60 -4.51 19.36
CA LEU A 26 32.29 -5.35 18.21
C LEU A 26 30.81 -5.78 18.20
N LEU A 27 30.27 -6.17 19.35
CA LEU A 27 28.86 -6.56 19.49
C LEU A 27 27.93 -5.37 19.18
N THR A 28 28.24 -4.18 19.68
CA THR A 28 27.48 -2.96 19.37
C THR A 28 27.58 -2.61 17.88
N PHE A 29 28.74 -2.75 17.27
CA PHE A 29 28.93 -2.51 15.84
C PHE A 29 28.16 -3.51 14.99
N VAL A 30 28.18 -4.79 15.35
CA VAL A 30 27.39 -5.84 14.70
C VAL A 30 25.90 -5.55 14.87
N LEU A 31 25.44 -5.15 16.05
CA LEU A 31 24.03 -4.78 16.30
C LEU A 31 23.62 -3.53 15.52
N VAL A 32 24.49 -2.52 15.41
CA VAL A 32 24.23 -1.32 14.60
C VAL A 32 24.17 -1.66 13.11
N VAL A 33 25.12 -2.47 12.60
CA VAL A 33 25.15 -2.94 11.20
C VAL A 33 23.97 -3.87 10.89
N MET A 34 23.54 -4.69 11.84
CA MET A 34 22.31 -5.50 11.71
C MET A 34 21.04 -4.63 11.84
N SER A 35 21.06 -3.53 12.59
CA SER A 35 19.93 -2.59 12.67
C SER A 35 19.82 -1.67 11.46
N ALA A 36 20.92 -1.49 10.71
CA ALA A 36 20.93 -1.00 9.33
C ALA A 36 20.38 -2.06 8.34
N ASN A 37 19.45 -2.91 8.81
CA ASN A 37 18.61 -3.78 8.01
C ASN A 37 18.12 -3.00 6.80
N ALA A 38 18.48 -3.50 5.62
CA ALA A 38 18.30 -2.85 4.33
C ALA A 38 16.88 -2.30 4.17
N GLN A 39 16.72 -1.01 4.46
CA GLN A 39 15.53 -0.30 4.08
C GLN A 39 15.59 -0.17 2.55
N TYR A 40 14.81 -1.00 1.86
CA TYR A 40 14.84 -1.15 0.40
C TYR A 40 14.21 0.02 -0.36
N TYR A 41 13.54 0.93 0.36
CA TYR A 41 12.92 2.15 -0.15
C TYR A 41 13.08 3.31 0.83
N ASN A 42 13.25 4.52 0.32
CA ASN A 42 13.37 5.72 1.16
C ASN A 42 11.99 6.17 1.64
N ILE A 43 11.87 6.52 2.92
CA ILE A 43 10.67 7.18 3.46
C ILE A 43 10.92 8.69 3.39
N PRO A 44 10.12 9.47 2.63
CA PRO A 44 10.28 10.91 2.56
C PRO A 44 10.12 11.59 3.92
N SER A 45 10.72 12.77 4.07
CA SER A 45 10.59 13.57 5.30
C SER A 45 9.13 13.98 5.57
N GLY A 46 8.79 14.14 6.85
CA GLY A 46 7.44 14.52 7.29
C GLY A 46 6.45 13.36 7.44
N TYR A 47 6.81 12.15 6.99
CA TYR A 47 5.98 10.96 7.17
C TYR A 47 6.22 10.28 8.51
N VAL A 48 5.14 10.05 9.26
CA VAL A 48 5.14 9.32 10.53
C VAL A 48 4.42 7.99 10.35
N LYS A 49 5.02 6.89 10.83
CA LYS A 49 4.38 5.57 10.81
C LYS A 49 3.19 5.53 11.79
N LYS A 50 1.98 5.23 11.28
CA LYS A 50 0.73 5.20 12.07
C LYS A 50 0.27 3.79 12.40
N ASP A 51 0.49 2.82 11.50
CA ASP A 51 0.15 1.43 11.73
C ASP A 51 1.11 0.50 10.98
N THR A 52 1.31 -0.72 11.47
CA THR A 52 2.24 -1.68 10.85
C THR A 52 1.86 -3.12 11.16
N ALA A 53 2.12 -3.99 10.21
CA ALA A 53 2.09 -5.44 10.37
C ALA A 53 3.19 -6.05 9.50
N LYS A 54 3.38 -7.38 9.60
CA LYS A 54 4.35 -8.08 8.76
C LYS A 54 4.08 -7.78 7.28
N GLY A 55 5.09 -7.23 6.61
CA GLY A 55 5.04 -6.90 5.18
C GLY A 55 4.25 -5.66 4.81
N THR A 56 3.78 -4.84 5.76
CA THR A 56 3.04 -3.62 5.42
C THR A 56 3.15 -2.54 6.49
N SER A 57 3.24 -1.28 6.09
CA SER A 57 3.25 -0.13 7.00
C SER A 57 2.48 1.04 6.41
N ILE A 58 1.73 1.75 7.25
CA ILE A 58 1.01 2.97 6.89
C ILE A 58 1.79 4.15 7.46
N TYR A 59 2.15 5.07 6.59
CA TYR A 59 2.82 6.33 6.90
C TYR A 59 1.86 7.48 6.63
N TYR A 60 1.89 8.52 7.45
CA TYR A 60 1.03 9.68 7.29
C TYR A 60 1.83 10.97 7.43
N ASN A 61 1.60 11.89 6.49
CA ASN A 61 2.09 13.26 6.57
C ASN A 61 0.90 14.17 6.89
N GLU A 62 0.84 14.62 8.14
CA GLU A 62 -0.24 15.45 8.67
C GLU A 62 -0.38 16.77 7.90
N ARG A 63 0.75 17.41 7.59
CA ARG A 63 0.78 18.71 6.90
C ARG A 63 0.23 18.61 5.48
N GLU A 64 0.46 17.49 4.81
CA GLU A 64 -0.01 17.25 3.45
C GLU A 64 -1.37 16.54 3.40
N GLY A 65 -1.90 16.07 4.53
CA GLY A 65 -3.17 15.32 4.56
C GLY A 65 -3.13 14.04 3.71
N VAL A 66 -1.99 13.35 3.67
CA VAL A 66 -1.77 12.18 2.81
C VAL A 66 -1.23 10.99 3.59
N ALA A 67 -1.84 9.83 3.36
CA ALA A 67 -1.36 8.55 3.83
C ALA A 67 -0.71 7.77 2.67
N VAL A 68 0.41 7.11 2.98
CA VAL A 68 1.06 6.15 2.09
C VAL A 68 1.19 4.82 2.79
N GLN A 69 0.49 3.80 2.28
CA GLN A 69 0.67 2.43 2.72
C GLN A 69 1.64 1.71 1.81
N VAL A 70 2.79 1.29 2.34
CA VAL A 70 3.76 0.46 1.61
C VAL A 70 3.51 -1.00 1.93
N VAL A 71 3.49 -1.84 0.89
CA VAL A 71 3.31 -3.29 0.99
C VAL A 71 4.51 -3.98 0.35
N ASP A 72 5.14 -4.85 1.12
CA ASP A 72 6.18 -5.77 0.69
C ASP A 72 5.55 -7.09 0.24
N LEU A 73 5.58 -7.34 -1.07
CA LEU A 73 4.93 -8.49 -1.68
C LEU A 73 5.60 -9.82 -1.31
N ASP A 74 6.81 -9.85 -0.76
CA ASP A 74 7.38 -11.10 -0.23
C ASP A 74 6.72 -11.50 1.10
N LEU A 75 6.17 -10.52 1.83
CA LEU A 75 5.66 -10.69 3.20
C LEU A 75 4.17 -10.42 3.35
N ALA A 76 3.52 -9.85 2.35
CA ALA A 76 2.10 -9.56 2.31
C ALA A 76 1.48 -9.92 0.95
N ARG A 77 0.15 -9.98 0.91
CA ARG A 77 -0.65 -10.27 -0.28
C ARG A 77 -1.87 -9.36 -0.33
N LEU A 78 -2.42 -9.20 -1.53
CA LEU A 78 -3.63 -8.43 -1.78
C LEU A 78 -4.81 -9.35 -2.09
N GLU A 79 -6.01 -8.93 -1.75
CA GLU A 79 -7.26 -9.50 -2.27
C GLU A 79 -8.22 -8.39 -2.68
N HIS A 80 -9.03 -8.65 -3.70
CA HIS A 80 -10.22 -7.86 -4.00
C HIS A 80 -11.32 -8.22 -3.01
N LEU A 81 -11.94 -7.20 -2.42
CA LEU A 81 -13.06 -7.32 -1.51
C LEU A 81 -14.26 -6.61 -2.12
N VAL A 82 -15.32 -7.38 -2.37
CA VAL A 82 -16.55 -6.90 -3.01
C VAL A 82 -17.76 -7.40 -2.24
N VAL A 83 -18.85 -6.65 -2.30
CA VAL A 83 -20.18 -7.12 -1.89
C VAL A 83 -20.94 -7.45 -3.16
N ARG A 84 -21.20 -8.73 -3.42
CA ARG A 84 -21.92 -9.16 -4.63
C ARG A 84 -23.42 -9.10 -4.40
N ARG A 85 -24.17 -8.75 -5.45
CA ARG A 85 -25.63 -8.83 -5.53
C ARG A 85 -26.01 -9.66 -6.76
N ASP A 86 -27.30 -10.02 -6.88
CA ASP A 86 -27.82 -10.76 -8.03
C ASP A 86 -27.59 -10.01 -9.35
N LYS A 87 -27.52 -8.67 -9.31
CA LYS A 87 -27.13 -7.80 -10.41
C LYS A 87 -26.08 -6.81 -9.90
N GLY A 88 -24.83 -6.92 -10.35
CA GLY A 88 -23.76 -5.99 -9.99
C GLY A 88 -23.25 -6.09 -8.54
N PHE A 89 -22.86 -4.95 -7.97
CA PHE A 89 -22.20 -4.87 -6.67
C PHE A 89 -22.95 -3.98 -5.67
N GLY A 90 -22.96 -4.40 -4.40
CA GLY A 90 -23.52 -3.63 -3.30
C GLY A 90 -22.52 -2.62 -2.72
N LEU A 91 -23.02 -1.46 -2.31
CA LEU A 91 -22.22 -0.44 -1.64
C LEU A 91 -22.09 -0.73 -0.13
N ALA A 92 -20.86 -0.72 0.39
CA ALA A 92 -20.61 -0.87 1.82
C ALA A 92 -19.55 0.11 2.36
N TYR A 93 -19.60 0.37 3.67
CA TYR A 93 -18.56 1.14 4.35
C TYR A 93 -17.28 0.32 4.51
N PRO A 94 -16.10 0.94 4.58
CA PRO A 94 -14.83 0.22 4.76
C PRO A 94 -14.78 -0.76 5.92
N ILE A 95 -15.47 -0.43 7.02
CA ILE A 95 -15.52 -1.29 8.21
C ILE A 95 -16.16 -2.65 7.92
N VAL A 96 -17.11 -2.73 6.99
CA VAL A 96 -17.75 -3.99 6.58
C VAL A 96 -16.72 -4.91 5.93
N PHE A 97 -15.97 -4.38 4.94
CA PHE A 97 -14.88 -5.11 4.27
C PHE A 97 -13.77 -5.52 5.26
N LYS A 98 -13.42 -4.60 6.17
CA LYS A 98 -12.40 -4.80 7.20
C LYS A 98 -12.77 -5.91 8.18
N ASN A 99 -14.07 -6.10 8.48
CA ASN A 99 -14.55 -7.11 9.41
C ASN A 99 -14.81 -8.47 8.73
N ALA A 100 -15.20 -8.47 7.45
CA ALA A 100 -15.57 -9.67 6.70
C ALA A 100 -14.46 -10.74 6.63
N LYS A 101 -13.28 -10.34 6.14
CA LYS A 101 -12.12 -11.24 5.97
C LYS A 101 -10.95 -10.88 6.87
N LYS A 102 -11.11 -9.86 7.72
CA LYS A 102 -10.10 -9.37 8.66
C LYS A 102 -8.73 -9.05 8.01
N PRO A 103 -8.66 -8.31 6.89
CA PRO A 103 -7.38 -7.80 6.39
C PRO A 103 -6.71 -6.90 7.44
N PHE A 104 -5.40 -6.69 7.33
CA PHE A 104 -4.70 -5.69 8.17
C PHE A 104 -5.24 -4.29 7.89
N SER A 105 -5.44 -3.96 6.61
CA SER A 105 -6.06 -2.72 6.17
C SER A 105 -6.82 -2.92 4.86
N VAL A 106 -7.71 -1.97 4.56
CA VAL A 106 -8.43 -1.88 3.31
C VAL A 106 -8.21 -0.51 2.69
N VAL A 107 -8.07 -0.48 1.36
CA VAL A 107 -7.96 0.73 0.55
C VAL A 107 -8.98 0.67 -0.57
N ASN A 108 -9.61 1.78 -0.96
CA ASN A 108 -10.52 1.75 -2.10
C ASN A 108 -9.78 1.39 -3.40
N GLY A 109 -10.49 0.76 -4.35
CA GLY A 109 -9.87 0.31 -5.60
C GLY A 109 -10.55 0.88 -6.85
N ALA A 110 -11.46 0.12 -7.43
CA ALA A 110 -12.02 0.38 -8.74
C ALA A 110 -12.99 1.58 -8.76
N PHE A 111 -13.05 2.22 -9.94
CA PHE A 111 -14.13 3.13 -10.31
C PHE A 111 -15.45 2.37 -10.44
N PHE A 112 -16.55 3.06 -10.14
CA PHE A 112 -17.88 2.49 -10.21
C PHE A 112 -18.92 3.54 -10.59
N ASP A 113 -20.02 3.07 -11.17
CA ASP A 113 -21.22 3.89 -11.34
C ASP A 113 -22.08 3.81 -10.07
N ASP A 114 -22.50 4.99 -9.58
CA ASP A 114 -23.23 5.14 -8.32
C ASP A 114 -24.73 5.09 -8.55
N ASP A 115 -25.22 3.93 -8.99
CA ASP A 115 -26.62 3.59 -8.84
C ASP A 115 -26.84 3.06 -7.41
N SER A 116 -27.70 3.77 -6.67
CA SER A 116 -28.10 3.46 -5.29
C SER A 116 -28.56 2.01 -5.06
N THR A 117 -28.95 1.30 -6.12
CA THR A 117 -29.45 -0.07 -6.05
C THR A 117 -28.41 -1.11 -6.48
N ASN A 118 -27.68 -0.91 -7.58
CA ASN A 118 -26.66 -1.86 -8.07
C ASN A 118 -25.53 -1.10 -8.75
N SER A 119 -24.35 -1.07 -8.13
CA SER A 119 -23.20 -0.40 -8.73
C SER A 119 -22.47 -1.32 -9.70
N GLU A 120 -22.09 -0.79 -10.85
CA GLU A 120 -21.25 -1.48 -11.83
C GLU A 120 -19.81 -0.99 -11.72
N ILE A 121 -18.85 -1.88 -11.93
CA ILE A 121 -17.41 -1.56 -11.86
C ILE A 121 -16.92 -1.15 -13.24
N SER A 122 -16.15 -0.07 -13.34
CA SER A 122 -15.77 0.48 -14.65
C SER A 122 -14.67 -0.28 -15.38
N PHE A 123 -13.78 -0.97 -14.65
CA PHE A 123 -12.57 -1.58 -15.19
C PHE A 123 -12.30 -2.97 -14.61
N PRO A 124 -11.59 -3.85 -15.36
CA PRO A 124 -11.40 -5.23 -14.94
C PRO A 124 -10.38 -5.39 -13.80
N PHE A 125 -10.64 -6.36 -12.94
CA PHE A 125 -9.73 -6.88 -11.93
C PHE A 125 -9.80 -8.41 -11.81
N THR A 126 -8.77 -9.04 -11.24
CA THR A 126 -8.72 -10.52 -11.07
C THR A 126 -9.59 -11.02 -9.90
N PRO A 127 -10.14 -12.25 -9.92
CA PRO A 127 -10.05 -13.24 -11.00
C PRO A 127 -11.01 -12.93 -12.15
N GLY A 128 -11.76 -11.84 -12.10
CA GLY A 128 -12.64 -11.35 -13.17
C GLY A 128 -13.90 -10.73 -12.59
N ASN A 129 -14.44 -9.74 -13.30
CA ASN A 129 -15.69 -9.07 -12.96
C ASN A 129 -16.39 -8.60 -14.23
N ASP A 130 -17.71 -8.44 -14.13
CA ASP A 130 -18.48 -7.71 -15.12
C ASP A 130 -18.08 -6.24 -15.06
N VAL A 131 -17.84 -5.66 -16.24
CA VAL A 131 -17.32 -4.30 -16.40
C VAL A 131 -18.29 -3.43 -17.17
N TRP A 132 -18.62 -2.28 -16.60
CA TRP A 132 -19.20 -1.16 -17.29
C TRP A 132 -18.08 -0.38 -17.96
N ILE A 133 -17.76 -0.71 -19.21
CA ILE A 133 -16.59 -0.11 -19.87
C ILE A 133 -16.84 1.38 -20.09
N SER A 134 -16.15 2.22 -19.31
CA SER A 134 -15.96 3.63 -19.62
C SER A 134 -15.21 3.73 -20.95
N LYS A 135 -15.91 4.11 -22.02
CA LYS A 135 -15.33 4.23 -23.36
C LYS A 135 -14.42 5.46 -23.41
N ASN A 136 -13.27 5.33 -24.07
CA ASN A 136 -12.32 6.41 -24.38
C ASN A 136 -11.45 6.93 -23.22
N GLU A 137 -11.24 6.14 -22.16
CA GLU A 137 -10.28 6.50 -21.11
C GLU A 137 -8.97 5.73 -21.24
N HIS A 138 -7.85 6.44 -21.10
CA HIS A 138 -6.53 5.82 -21.06
C HIS A 138 -6.35 5.10 -19.73
N THR A 139 -6.10 3.79 -19.76
CA THR A 139 -5.96 2.97 -18.55
C THR A 139 -4.56 2.40 -18.39
N LYS A 140 -4.26 2.02 -17.15
CA LYS A 140 -3.09 1.24 -16.76
C LYS A 140 -3.52 0.11 -15.83
N THR A 141 -2.78 -1.00 -15.84
CA THR A 141 -3.03 -2.13 -14.94
C THR A 141 -1.85 -2.38 -14.04
N LEU A 142 -2.09 -2.39 -12.72
CA LEU A 142 -1.17 -3.01 -11.77
C LEU A 142 -1.41 -4.52 -11.80
N CYS A 143 -0.39 -5.29 -12.13
CA CYS A 143 -0.38 -6.75 -12.14
C CYS A 143 0.63 -7.25 -11.11
N ILE A 144 0.23 -8.22 -10.31
CA ILE A 144 1.12 -8.94 -9.40
C ILE A 144 1.20 -10.40 -9.83
N LYS A 145 2.41 -10.85 -10.11
CA LYS A 145 2.73 -12.24 -10.45
C LYS A 145 3.99 -12.64 -9.68
N ASP A 146 3.99 -13.82 -9.06
CA ASP A 146 5.16 -14.36 -8.36
C ASP A 146 5.74 -13.38 -7.31
N ASN A 147 4.86 -12.67 -6.59
CA ASN A 147 5.21 -11.64 -5.60
C ASN A 147 5.96 -10.43 -6.17
N ARG A 148 5.81 -10.16 -7.46
CA ARG A 148 6.39 -9.03 -8.16
C ARG A 148 5.29 -8.25 -8.87
N ALA A 149 5.31 -6.93 -8.70
CA ALA A 149 4.37 -6.01 -9.29
C ALA A 149 4.95 -5.39 -10.57
N TYR A 150 4.07 -5.24 -11.55
CA TYR A 150 4.33 -4.62 -12.84
C TYR A 150 3.16 -3.69 -13.16
N VAL A 151 3.46 -2.57 -13.82
CA VAL A 151 2.43 -1.68 -14.35
C VAL A 151 2.47 -1.74 -15.86
N PHE A 152 1.33 -2.09 -16.46
CA PHE A 152 1.15 -2.11 -17.90
C PHE A 152 0.37 -0.88 -18.34
N ASP A 153 0.85 -0.24 -19.40
CA ASP A 153 0.09 0.76 -20.11
C ASP A 153 -0.82 0.08 -21.12
N ASN A 154 -2.14 0.26 -20.98
CA ASN A 154 -3.11 -0.39 -21.85
C ASN A 154 -3.59 0.54 -22.99
N GLY A 155 -3.13 1.80 -23.02
CA GLY A 155 -3.74 2.80 -23.89
C GLY A 155 -5.23 2.92 -23.61
N TYR A 156 -6.03 2.89 -24.67
CA TYR A 156 -7.50 2.96 -24.60
C TYR A 156 -8.18 1.59 -24.57
N THR A 157 -7.43 0.53 -24.26
CA THR A 157 -7.94 -0.84 -24.15
C THR A 157 -8.11 -1.24 -22.69
N ASN A 158 -8.95 -2.25 -22.44
CA ASN A 158 -9.17 -2.82 -21.11
C ASN A 158 -8.84 -4.32 -21.10
N PRO A 159 -7.56 -4.68 -21.19
CA PRO A 159 -7.15 -6.07 -21.26
C PRO A 159 -7.44 -6.81 -19.94
N TYR A 160 -7.82 -8.07 -20.09
CA TYR A 160 -8.11 -8.97 -18.98
C TYR A 160 -6.85 -9.77 -18.63
N TYR A 161 -6.44 -9.72 -17.35
CA TYR A 161 -5.16 -10.27 -16.89
C TYR A 161 -5.28 -11.50 -15.98
N SER A 162 -6.47 -12.09 -15.80
CA SER A 162 -6.64 -13.20 -14.85
C SER A 162 -5.88 -14.49 -15.19
N ASN A 163 -5.43 -14.64 -16.43
CA ASN A 163 -4.55 -15.75 -16.83
C ASN A 163 -3.05 -15.43 -16.65
N ARG A 164 -2.69 -14.20 -16.26
CA ARG A 164 -1.30 -13.73 -16.17
C ARG A 164 -0.88 -13.29 -14.76
N CYS A 165 -1.82 -12.85 -13.94
CA CYS A 165 -1.56 -12.22 -12.64
C CYS A 165 -2.35 -12.93 -11.53
N ASN A 166 -1.74 -13.10 -10.36
CA ASN A 166 -2.42 -13.55 -9.14
C ASN A 166 -3.35 -12.48 -8.57
N PHE A 167 -3.00 -11.21 -8.81
CA PHE A 167 -3.79 -10.04 -8.50
C PHE A 167 -3.59 -9.02 -9.63
N SER A 168 -4.66 -8.41 -10.12
CA SER A 168 -4.57 -7.26 -11.01
C SER A 168 -5.73 -6.31 -10.82
N ILE A 169 -5.46 -5.02 -10.97
CA ILE A 169 -6.50 -3.99 -11.05
C ILE A 169 -6.19 -3.02 -12.18
N THR A 170 -7.16 -2.82 -13.05
CA THR A 170 -7.10 -1.81 -14.11
C THR A 170 -7.74 -0.53 -13.59
N LEU A 171 -7.02 0.57 -13.72
CA LEU A 171 -7.44 1.90 -13.29
C LEU A 171 -6.98 2.93 -14.34
N LEU A 172 -7.14 4.22 -14.07
CA LEU A 172 -6.81 5.25 -15.05
C LEU A 172 -5.29 5.50 -15.14
N HIS A 173 -4.84 5.91 -16.32
CA HIS A 173 -3.53 6.52 -16.49
C HIS A 173 -3.45 7.80 -15.62
N PRO A 174 -2.33 8.10 -14.95
CA PRO A 174 -2.20 9.27 -14.06
C PRO A 174 -2.34 10.63 -14.76
N GLU A 175 -2.40 10.63 -16.09
CA GLU A 175 -2.58 11.83 -16.93
C GLU A 175 -4.04 12.05 -17.37
N VAL A 176 -4.96 11.14 -17.02
CA VAL A 176 -6.39 11.34 -17.30
C VAL A 176 -6.92 12.45 -16.40
N ASP A 177 -7.48 13.49 -17.01
CA ASP A 177 -8.03 14.65 -16.30
C ASP A 177 -9.33 14.31 -15.58
N LYS A 178 -9.21 13.84 -14.34
CA LYS A 178 -10.33 13.70 -13.39
C LYS A 178 -10.33 14.87 -12.42
N ARG A 179 -10.63 16.07 -12.94
CA ARG A 179 -10.59 17.34 -12.18
C ARG A 179 -9.20 17.60 -11.63
N SER A 180 -8.17 17.46 -12.46
CA SER A 180 -6.75 17.48 -12.10
C SER A 180 -6.34 18.68 -11.22
N ASN A 181 -6.91 19.85 -11.47
CA ASN A 181 -6.65 21.10 -10.74
C ASN A 181 -7.47 21.27 -9.47
N SER A 182 -8.42 20.39 -9.19
CA SER A 182 -9.27 20.47 -7.99
C SER A 182 -8.62 19.76 -6.81
N ASN A 183 -8.69 20.41 -5.64
CA ASN A 183 -8.40 19.82 -4.36
C ASN A 183 -9.56 18.91 -3.95
N VAL A 184 -9.36 17.60 -4.11
CA VAL A 184 -10.36 16.57 -3.76
C VAL A 184 -9.65 15.35 -3.19
N GLY A 185 -10.39 14.40 -2.61
CA GLY A 185 -9.82 13.11 -2.26
C GLY A 185 -9.12 12.45 -3.46
N ARG A 186 -7.97 11.82 -3.23
CA ARG A 186 -7.21 11.15 -4.29
C ARG A 186 -6.81 9.76 -3.85
N ASN A 187 -6.85 8.83 -4.79
CA ASN A 187 -6.32 7.49 -4.64
C ASN A 187 -5.37 7.22 -5.81
N SER A 188 -4.17 6.77 -5.51
CA SER A 188 -3.23 6.29 -6.51
C SER A 188 -2.44 5.12 -5.97
N MET A 189 -1.96 4.28 -6.87
CA MET A 189 -1.18 3.11 -6.53
C MET A 189 0.03 3.07 -7.43
N GLY A 190 1.14 2.54 -6.94
CA GLY A 190 2.28 2.35 -7.80
C GLY A 190 3.34 1.43 -7.25
N VAL A 191 4.26 1.07 -8.14
CA VAL A 191 5.42 0.24 -7.81
C VAL A 191 6.57 1.16 -7.43
N ILE A 192 7.10 0.96 -6.23
CA ILE A 192 8.25 1.73 -5.74
C ILE A 192 9.51 1.22 -6.45
N ASN A 193 10.27 2.13 -7.03
CA ASN A 193 11.59 1.83 -7.57
C ASN A 193 12.52 1.50 -6.40
N SER A 194 12.84 0.22 -6.28
CA SER A 194 13.65 -0.35 -5.22
C SER A 194 15.05 -0.69 -5.73
N ARG A 195 15.95 -1.07 -4.82
CA ARG A 195 17.32 -1.44 -5.17
C ARG A 195 17.36 -2.68 -6.06
N LYS A 196 18.45 -2.83 -6.82
CA LYS A 196 18.72 -3.99 -7.68
C LYS A 196 18.49 -5.31 -6.93
N GLY A 197 17.71 -6.21 -7.52
CA GLY A 197 17.31 -7.50 -6.93
C GLY A 197 16.03 -7.46 -6.09
N SER A 198 15.36 -6.31 -6.00
CA SER A 198 14.06 -6.14 -5.33
C SER A 198 13.01 -5.43 -6.20
N GLU A 199 13.27 -5.33 -7.52
CA GLU A 199 12.41 -4.69 -8.49
C GLU A 199 10.99 -5.27 -8.41
N GLY A 200 9.96 -4.43 -8.41
CA GLY A 200 8.58 -4.89 -8.32
C GLY A 200 8.17 -5.47 -6.97
N ARG A 201 9.04 -5.56 -5.96
CA ARG A 201 8.70 -6.13 -4.65
C ARG A 201 7.77 -5.24 -3.84
N PHE A 202 7.90 -3.93 -3.96
CA PHE A 202 7.19 -2.97 -3.11
C PHE A 202 6.16 -2.19 -3.92
N ILE A 203 4.94 -2.15 -3.39
CA ILE A 203 3.87 -1.29 -3.89
C ILE A 203 3.53 -0.26 -2.83
N ALA A 204 3.04 0.90 -3.28
CA ALA A 204 2.48 1.92 -2.41
C ALA A 204 1.05 2.24 -2.81
N PHE A 205 0.19 2.40 -1.82
CA PHE A 205 -1.13 3.02 -1.94
C PHE A 205 -1.03 4.44 -1.38
N ILE A 206 -1.35 5.45 -2.18
CA ILE A 206 -1.27 6.87 -1.84
C ILE A 206 -2.70 7.41 -1.76
N ILE A 207 -3.14 7.78 -0.56
CA ILE A 207 -4.47 8.29 -0.29
C ILE A 207 -4.37 9.72 0.24
N GLY A 208 -4.88 10.66 -0.54
CA GLY A 208 -4.94 12.08 -0.19
C GLY A 208 -6.33 12.48 0.28
N ARG A 209 -6.41 13.29 1.34
CA ARG A 209 -7.67 13.89 1.81
C ARG A 209 -8.21 14.92 0.82
N GLU A 210 -7.36 15.85 0.41
CA GLU A 210 -7.73 16.98 -0.42
C GLU A 210 -6.50 17.46 -1.22
N LEU A 211 -6.27 16.85 -2.40
CA LEU A 211 -5.07 17.09 -3.21
C LEU A 211 -5.41 17.23 -4.69
N THR A 212 -4.61 18.02 -5.41
CA THR A 212 -4.59 18.03 -6.88
C THR A 212 -3.91 16.77 -7.43
N SER A 213 -4.16 16.45 -8.70
CA SER A 213 -3.45 15.35 -9.37
C SER A 213 -1.94 15.59 -9.43
N GLU A 214 -1.51 16.82 -9.68
CA GLU A 214 -0.08 17.20 -9.68
C GLU A 214 0.59 16.99 -8.32
N ARG A 215 -0.14 17.22 -7.23
CA ARG A 215 0.40 17.00 -5.89
C ARG A 215 0.60 15.53 -5.58
N ILE A 216 -0.35 14.67 -5.98
CA ILE A 216 -0.20 13.21 -5.86
C ILE A 216 0.97 12.69 -6.68
N LYS A 217 1.09 13.19 -7.91
CA LYS A 217 2.21 12.94 -8.81
C LYS A 217 3.56 13.27 -8.17
N ALA A 218 3.70 14.44 -7.56
CA ALA A 218 4.92 14.83 -6.83
C ALA A 218 5.18 13.95 -5.59
N ILE A 219 4.12 13.57 -4.86
CA ILE A 219 4.24 12.65 -3.72
C ILE A 219 4.73 11.27 -4.19
N ALA A 220 4.18 10.75 -5.29
CA ALA A 220 4.61 9.49 -5.88
C ALA A 220 6.11 9.54 -6.25
N ASP A 221 6.56 10.62 -6.88
CA ASP A 221 7.97 10.80 -7.25
C ASP A 221 8.88 10.78 -6.01
N ASN A 222 8.47 11.45 -4.92
CA ASN A 222 9.21 11.45 -3.65
C ASN A 222 9.31 10.05 -3.02
N TRP A 223 8.27 9.22 -3.20
CA TRP A 223 8.27 7.81 -2.79
C TRP A 223 9.00 6.88 -3.77
N GLY A 224 9.64 7.44 -4.80
CA GLY A 224 10.39 6.67 -5.80
C GLY A 224 9.50 5.93 -6.80
N ILE A 225 8.28 6.42 -7.07
CA ILE A 225 7.35 5.81 -8.02
C ILE A 225 7.35 6.68 -9.28
N SER A 226 7.90 6.16 -10.39
CA SER A 226 7.86 6.86 -11.68
C SER A 226 6.44 6.93 -12.24
N ARG A 227 6.18 7.90 -13.12
CA ARG A 227 4.91 8.02 -13.86
C ARG A 227 4.50 6.73 -14.59
N SER A 228 5.47 6.00 -15.14
CA SER A 228 5.24 4.71 -15.79
C SER A 228 4.72 3.63 -14.83
N ASN A 229 5.05 3.73 -13.55
CA ASN A 229 4.70 2.80 -12.48
C ASN A 229 3.55 3.30 -11.60
N LEU A 230 2.91 4.43 -11.93
CA LEU A 230 1.81 5.04 -11.19
C LEU A 230 0.48 4.80 -11.92
N ILE A 231 -0.56 4.45 -11.17
CA ILE A 231 -1.93 4.31 -11.66
C ILE A 231 -2.90 5.12 -10.77
N GLN A 232 -3.91 5.74 -11.38
CA GLN A 232 -4.87 6.62 -10.71
C GLN A 232 -6.17 5.88 -10.42
N GLY A 233 -6.51 5.71 -9.14
CA GLY A 233 -7.74 5.06 -8.67
C GLY A 233 -8.89 6.04 -8.43
N ASP A 234 -10.01 5.49 -7.96
CA ASP A 234 -11.21 6.29 -7.69
C ASP A 234 -10.99 7.28 -6.54
N GLY A 235 -11.30 8.55 -6.79
CA GLY A 235 -10.97 9.68 -5.93
C GLY A 235 -12.19 10.30 -5.26
N SER A 236 -12.11 11.60 -5.01
CA SER A 236 -13.13 12.37 -4.30
C SER A 236 -13.53 11.68 -3.00
N HIS A 237 -14.82 11.56 -2.72
CA HIS A 237 -15.34 10.92 -1.50
C HIS A 237 -15.10 9.40 -1.46
N SER A 238 -14.71 8.78 -2.58
CA SER A 238 -14.37 7.36 -2.63
C SER A 238 -12.95 7.06 -2.14
N ALA A 239 -12.06 8.05 -2.06
CA ALA A 239 -10.69 7.86 -1.59
C ALA A 239 -10.70 7.51 -0.10
N GLN A 240 -10.25 6.30 0.27
CA GLN A 240 -10.30 5.86 1.67
C GLN A 240 -9.27 4.77 1.96
N ILE A 241 -8.67 4.87 3.14
CA ILE A 241 -7.84 3.84 3.77
C ILE A 241 -8.29 3.64 5.21
N LEU A 242 -8.39 2.37 5.62
CA LEU A 242 -8.74 1.99 6.99
C LEU A 242 -7.88 0.81 7.44
N SER A 243 -7.24 0.95 8.60
CA SER A 243 -6.60 -0.12 9.36
C SER A 243 -7.18 -0.20 10.77
N ASN A 244 -6.54 -0.97 11.66
CA ASN A 244 -7.00 -1.06 13.05
C ASN A 244 -6.75 0.23 13.85
N ARG A 245 -5.75 1.03 13.46
CA ARG A 245 -5.28 2.20 14.22
C ARG A 245 -5.25 3.49 13.41
N PHE A 246 -5.67 3.45 12.15
CA PHE A 246 -5.60 4.60 11.27
C PHE A 246 -6.77 4.59 10.29
N GLU A 247 -7.34 5.76 10.06
CA GLU A 247 -8.29 5.98 8.98
C GLU A 247 -8.04 7.35 8.32
N LEU A 248 -8.21 7.38 7.00
CA LEU A 248 -8.18 8.61 6.22
C LEU A 248 -9.23 8.49 5.11
N TYR A 249 -10.03 9.55 4.94
CA TYR A 249 -11.05 9.65 3.91
C TYR A 249 -10.82 10.91 3.09
N GLY A 250 -11.08 10.82 1.80
CA GLY A 250 -11.19 11.95 0.90
C GLY A 250 -12.32 12.87 1.36
N GLU A 251 -12.08 14.16 1.32
CA GLU A 251 -13.03 15.11 1.90
C GLU A 251 -14.33 15.22 1.10
N ASN A 252 -15.43 15.38 1.82
CA ASN A 252 -16.71 15.81 1.28
C ASN A 252 -17.07 17.16 1.89
N LEU A 253 -16.79 18.24 1.14
CA LEU A 253 -17.02 19.63 1.57
C LEU A 253 -18.47 19.92 1.97
N VAL A 254 -19.44 19.12 1.51
CA VAL A 254 -20.87 19.39 1.74
C VAL A 254 -21.41 18.60 2.93
N TYR A 255 -20.88 17.40 3.22
CA TYR A 255 -21.52 16.51 4.20
C TYR A 255 -20.59 15.84 5.21
N PHE A 256 -19.26 15.92 5.10
CA PHE A 256 -18.31 15.18 5.95
C PHE A 256 -18.64 13.68 6.10
N ARG A 257 -19.34 13.07 5.13
CA ARG A 257 -19.80 11.68 5.20
C ARG A 257 -18.84 10.74 4.47
N LYS A 258 -18.50 9.63 5.14
CA LYS A 258 -17.82 8.48 4.54
C LYS A 258 -18.69 7.96 3.37
N ARG A 259 -18.10 7.64 2.21
CA ARG A 259 -18.83 7.07 1.07
C ARG A 259 -18.84 5.55 1.16
N LYS A 260 -20.01 4.94 0.93
CA LYS A 260 -20.07 3.49 0.71
C LYS A 260 -19.57 3.19 -0.70
N ILE A 261 -18.73 2.17 -0.86
CA ILE A 261 -18.13 1.79 -2.14
C ILE A 261 -18.31 0.29 -2.39
N PRO A 262 -18.32 -0.17 -3.66
CA PRO A 262 -18.57 -1.57 -3.98
C PRO A 262 -17.32 -2.45 -3.91
N HIS A 263 -16.14 -1.84 -3.94
CA HIS A 263 -14.87 -2.55 -4.07
C HIS A 263 -13.76 -1.92 -3.23
N MET A 264 -13.09 -2.75 -2.44
CA MET A 264 -11.85 -2.42 -1.73
C MET A 264 -10.76 -3.46 -2.01
N ILE A 265 -9.52 -3.06 -1.81
CA ILE A 265 -8.36 -3.94 -1.81
C ILE A 265 -8.00 -4.19 -0.34
N GLY A 266 -8.04 -5.46 0.06
CA GLY A 266 -7.58 -5.90 1.38
C GLY A 266 -6.10 -6.26 1.35
N ILE A 267 -5.35 -5.81 2.35
CA ILE A 267 -3.93 -6.11 2.52
C ILE A 267 -3.76 -7.12 3.68
N TYR A 268 -3.09 -8.24 3.42
CA TYR A 268 -2.92 -9.34 4.36
C TYR A 268 -1.45 -9.70 4.56
N PRO A 269 -0.96 -9.76 5.80
CA PRO A 269 0.33 -10.40 6.10
C PRO A 269 0.35 -11.88 5.70
N LYS A 270 1.42 -12.35 5.06
CA LYS A 270 1.65 -13.77 4.74
C LYS A 270 2.13 -14.53 5.98
N GLY A 271 1.50 -15.67 6.26
CA GLY A 271 1.87 -16.55 7.37
C GLY A 271 0.90 -16.58 8.55
N ASN A 272 -0.23 -15.88 8.48
CA ASN A 272 -1.39 -16.22 9.30
C ASN A 272 -2.23 -17.23 8.52
N ASN A 273 -2.04 -18.51 8.79
CA ASN A 273 -2.86 -19.60 8.27
C ASN A 273 -4.32 -19.43 8.73
N LYS A 274 -5.13 -18.77 7.90
CA LYS A 274 -6.40 -19.32 7.42
C LYS A 274 -6.52 -18.89 5.96
N ALA A 275 -5.94 -19.71 5.07
CA ALA A 275 -6.36 -19.73 3.69
C ALA A 275 -7.82 -20.22 3.67
N THR A 276 -8.77 -19.29 3.62
CA THR A 276 -10.03 -19.56 2.94
C THR A 276 -9.90 -18.92 1.57
N SER A 277 -9.20 -19.61 0.67
CA SER A 277 -9.38 -19.40 -0.77
C SER A 277 -10.80 -19.88 -1.11
N GLY A 278 -11.74 -18.98 -0.91
CA GLY A 278 -13.12 -19.09 -1.30
C GLY A 278 -13.62 -17.67 -1.47
N ASP A 279 -14.17 -17.38 -2.63
CA ASP A 279 -14.99 -16.19 -2.84
C ASP A 279 -16.21 -16.31 -1.92
N VAL A 280 -16.07 -15.90 -0.66
CA VAL A 280 -17.23 -15.67 0.20
C VAL A 280 -17.81 -14.33 -0.26
N ALA A 281 -18.77 -14.42 -1.16
CA ALA A 281 -19.71 -13.33 -1.39
C ALA A 281 -20.34 -12.96 -0.05
N LEU A 282 -20.15 -11.70 0.39
CA LEU A 282 -20.91 -11.18 1.52
C LEU A 282 -22.35 -10.98 1.05
N PHE A 283 -23.21 -11.97 1.30
CA PHE A 283 -24.64 -11.78 1.20
C PHE A 283 -25.10 -11.09 2.49
N LEU A 284 -25.35 -9.78 2.41
CA LEU A 284 -26.14 -9.10 3.43
C LEU A 284 -27.60 -9.18 2.97
N SER A 285 -28.38 -10.02 3.64
CA SER A 285 -29.84 -10.08 3.55
C SER A 285 -30.47 -8.79 4.06
#